data_AF-A0A6J4XUX3-F1
#
_entry.id   AF-A0A6J4XUX3-F1
#
_cell.length_a   1.000
_cell.length_b   1.000
_cell.length_c   1.000
_cell.angle_alpha   90.00
_cell.angle_beta   90.00
_cell.angle_gamma   90.00
#
_symmetry.space_group_name_H-M   'P 1'
#
loop_
_entity.id
_entity.type
_entity.pdbx_description
1 polymer ?
#
loop_
_entity_poly.entity_id
_entity_poly.type
_entity_poly.pdbx_seq_one_letter_code
_entity_poly.pdbx_strand_id
1 'polypeptide(L)'
;MPIISGTTPTDNQGHEFCRDYDRIYTRQISQSPAHIHFNPQISQITQIMMNVSRRLRILRIEYFTDTKSEIMGQNSKKSTQKKRLHQPRFCVIGLAVVLLLATAGLCRAADAWWDTDWQKRVKITFDNSDQSENLTNFPVPVTLNTTNLTNLDLSATVGADVRFRDAVTGNEIKYEVEAWNAGADTATVWVKVPQIDGGSSTDYIWVYYDYDGTATYDQSAADEQAVWNSSYLGIWHLDEDQSGTGNSNLYKDSTANGNHGDDQVSATGQDGKIGAGQQFDGTDDYITLEGEDIEDHDYDAVTIEAWYKSTASAASQDEYIYRVDA
;
A
#
# COMPACT_ATOMS: atom_id res chain seq x y z
N MET A 1 -15.17 -3.61 -10.75
CA MET A 1 -14.44 -2.99 -9.64
C MET A 1 -13.95 -4.06 -8.70
N PRO A 2 -12.69 -4.02 -8.25
CA PRO A 2 -12.16 -4.99 -7.31
C PRO A 2 -12.89 -4.89 -5.96
N ILE A 3 -13.28 -6.03 -5.40
CA ILE A 3 -13.92 -6.09 -4.08
C ILE A 3 -12.82 -5.99 -3.02
N ILE A 4 -12.97 -5.04 -2.08
CA ILE A 4 -12.03 -4.85 -0.98
C ILE A 4 -12.37 -5.80 0.16
N SER A 5 -11.40 -6.59 0.60
CA SER A 5 -11.51 -7.39 1.84
C SER A 5 -10.38 -7.02 2.81
N GLY A 6 -10.76 -6.77 4.08
CA GLY A 6 -9.82 -6.38 5.13
C GLY A 6 -9.20 -7.57 5.86
N THR A 7 -7.94 -7.45 6.27
CA THR A 7 -7.28 -8.39 7.19
C THR A 7 -7.32 -7.88 8.64
N THR A 8 -6.81 -8.64 9.60
CA THR A 8 -6.69 -8.20 11.00
C THR A 8 -5.65 -7.08 11.16
N PRO A 9 -5.93 -6.04 11.97
CA PRO A 9 -4.94 -5.02 12.30
C PRO A 9 -3.78 -5.55 13.15
N THR A 10 -2.60 -4.93 12.98
CA THR A 10 -1.37 -5.20 13.75
C THR A 10 -0.87 -3.92 14.42
N ASP A 11 -0.25 -4.04 15.61
CA ASP A 11 0.41 -2.92 16.31
C ASP A 11 1.87 -2.73 15.87
N ASN A 12 2.47 -1.60 16.28
CA ASN A 12 3.86 -1.27 15.99
C ASN A 12 4.92 -2.21 16.61
N GLN A 13 4.48 -3.11 17.51
CA GLN A 13 5.30 -4.18 18.09
C GLN A 13 5.12 -5.52 17.36
N GLY A 14 4.29 -5.58 16.32
CA GLY A 14 4.00 -6.77 15.53
C GLY A 14 3.01 -7.75 16.18
N HIS A 15 2.25 -7.32 17.19
CA HIS A 15 1.17 -8.13 17.76
C HIS A 15 -0.11 -8.02 16.92
N GLU A 16 -0.72 -9.17 16.63
CA GLU A 16 -2.05 -9.26 16.05
C GLU A 16 -3.12 -9.10 17.12
N PHE A 17 -4.13 -8.25 16.88
CA PHE A 17 -5.28 -8.13 17.77
C PHE A 17 -6.31 -9.23 17.47
N CYS A 18 -6.37 -10.28 18.29
CA CYS A 18 -7.51 -11.20 18.30
C CYS A 18 -8.76 -10.50 18.86
N ARG A 19 -9.79 -10.29 18.03
CA ARG A 19 -11.15 -10.05 18.51
C ARG A 19 -11.87 -11.40 18.62
N ASP A 20 -12.15 -11.81 19.86
CA ASP A 20 -13.00 -12.96 20.16
C ASP A 20 -14.44 -12.69 19.67
N TYR A 21 -14.88 -13.44 18.66
CA TYR A 21 -16.30 -13.60 18.34
C TYR A 21 -16.87 -14.82 19.09
N ASP A 22 -18.07 -14.60 19.62
CA ASP A 22 -18.76 -15.29 20.70
C ASP A 22 -19.29 -16.72 20.35
N ARG A 23 -18.94 -17.76 21.15
CA ARG A 23 -19.82 -18.83 21.72
C ARG A 23 -19.14 -20.17 22.10
N ILE A 24 -19.29 -20.52 23.39
CA ILE A 24 -19.55 -21.85 24.02
C ILE A 24 -18.49 -22.98 23.88
N TYR A 25 -17.72 -23.25 24.95
CA TYR A 25 -17.76 -24.51 25.75
C TYR A 25 -16.77 -24.47 26.96
N THR A 26 -17.36 -24.47 28.16
CA THR A 26 -17.00 -25.23 29.39
C THR A 26 -15.61 -25.12 30.08
N ARG A 27 -15.74 -24.74 31.37
CA ARG A 27 -14.97 -25.07 32.59
C ARG A 27 -13.60 -24.42 32.85
N GLN A 28 -13.62 -23.64 33.93
CA GLN A 28 -12.51 -23.29 34.80
C GLN A 28 -11.60 -24.48 35.14
N ILE A 29 -10.28 -24.30 34.95
CA ILE A 29 -9.26 -24.83 35.86
C ILE A 29 -8.18 -23.77 36.11
N SER A 30 -8.10 -23.41 37.40
CA SER A 30 -7.01 -22.85 38.21
C SER A 30 -5.55 -22.88 37.69
N GLN A 31 -4.91 -21.70 37.78
CA GLN A 31 -3.53 -21.36 38.21
C GLN A 31 -2.29 -22.09 37.62
N SER A 32 -1.45 -21.36 36.87
CA SER A 32 0.02 -21.34 37.02
C SER A 32 0.69 -20.23 36.18
N PRO A 33 1.91 -19.77 36.53
CA PRO A 33 2.50 -18.53 36.07
C PRO A 33 3.16 -18.63 34.69
N ALA A 34 3.24 -17.48 34.02
CA ALA A 34 3.79 -17.26 32.70
C ALA A 34 5.20 -17.88 32.51
N HIS A 35 5.28 -18.87 31.62
CA HIS A 35 6.50 -19.23 30.92
C HIS A 35 6.41 -18.67 29.50
N ILE A 36 7.27 -17.71 29.20
CA ILE A 36 7.49 -17.17 27.86
C ILE A 36 7.92 -18.33 26.96
N HIS A 37 7.05 -18.72 26.03
CA HIS A 37 7.36 -19.75 25.04
C HIS A 37 8.17 -19.09 23.93
N PHE A 38 9.50 -19.18 24.03
CA PHE A 38 10.39 -18.80 22.94
C PHE A 38 10.15 -19.72 21.74
N ASN A 39 9.86 -19.13 20.59
CA ASN A 39 9.73 -19.81 19.31
C ASN A 39 11.02 -20.64 19.03
N PRO A 40 10.96 -21.99 18.96
CA PRO A 40 12.14 -22.84 18.84
C PRO A 40 12.87 -22.69 17.49
N GLN A 41 12.26 -22.04 16.49
CA GLN A 41 12.89 -21.74 15.20
C GLN A 41 13.95 -20.64 15.30
N ILE A 42 13.78 -19.66 16.22
CA ILE A 42 14.69 -18.50 16.36
C ILE A 42 16.01 -18.91 17.07
N SER A 43 15.94 -19.90 17.97
CA SER A 43 17.12 -20.40 18.70
C SER A 43 18.11 -21.15 17.79
N GLN A 44 17.62 -21.95 16.85
CA GLN A 44 18.47 -22.72 15.94
C GLN A 44 19.24 -21.83 14.96
N ILE A 45 18.59 -20.80 14.42
CA ILE A 45 19.23 -19.83 13.50
C ILE A 45 20.33 -19.04 14.21
N THR A 46 20.08 -18.63 15.46
CA THR A 46 21.05 -17.88 16.27
C THR A 46 22.30 -18.72 16.62
N GLN A 47 22.11 -20.03 16.90
CA GLN A 47 23.23 -20.95 17.14
C GLN A 47 24.03 -21.28 15.88
N ILE A 48 23.37 -21.40 14.72
CA ILE A 48 24.04 -21.62 13.43
C ILE A 48 24.89 -20.39 13.06
N MET A 49 24.35 -19.18 13.21
CA MET A 49 25.07 -17.91 12.96
C MET A 49 26.29 -17.74 13.88
N MET A 50 26.17 -18.07 15.16
CA MET A 50 27.30 -18.03 16.10
C MET A 50 28.41 -19.05 15.75
N ASN A 51 28.04 -20.24 15.29
CA ASN A 51 29.00 -21.28 14.92
C ASN A 51 29.74 -20.97 13.62
N VAL A 52 29.07 -20.35 12.64
CA VAL A 52 29.68 -19.85 11.40
C VAL A 52 30.67 -18.72 11.72
N SER A 53 30.28 -17.77 12.58
CA SER A 53 31.14 -16.65 12.99
C SER A 53 32.40 -17.10 13.78
N ARG A 54 32.27 -18.12 14.64
CA ARG A 54 33.42 -18.74 15.33
C ARG A 54 34.37 -19.47 14.36
N ARG A 55 33.85 -20.13 13.32
CA ARG A 55 34.68 -20.82 12.31
C ARG A 55 35.37 -19.85 11.35
N LEU A 56 34.75 -18.71 11.05
CA LEU A 56 35.37 -17.63 10.26
C LEU A 56 36.49 -16.89 11.01
N ARG A 57 36.43 -16.77 12.35
CA ARG A 57 37.55 -16.22 13.14
C ARG A 57 38.81 -17.08 13.10
N ILE A 58 38.68 -18.40 12.91
CA ILE A 58 39.84 -19.32 12.85
C ILE A 58 40.57 -19.22 11.50
N LEU A 59 39.90 -18.78 10.44
CA LEU A 59 40.49 -18.62 9.10
C LEU A 59 41.28 -17.31 8.90
N ARG A 60 41.34 -16.43 9.91
CA ARG A 60 42.05 -15.13 9.84
C ARG A 60 43.38 -15.15 10.59
N ILE A 61 44.24 -16.13 10.33
CA ILE A 61 45.63 -16.15 10.81
C ILE A 61 46.52 -16.68 9.66
N GLU A 62 47.60 -15.93 9.38
CA GLU A 62 48.70 -16.19 8.42
C GLU A 62 48.49 -15.79 6.94
N TYR A 63 48.49 -14.48 6.67
CA TYR A 63 49.22 -13.94 5.52
C TYR A 63 50.55 -13.39 6.03
N PHE A 64 51.60 -14.22 6.10
CA PHE A 64 52.95 -13.75 6.39
C PHE A 64 53.58 -13.27 5.08
N THR A 65 53.79 -11.96 4.94
CA THR A 65 54.52 -11.37 3.82
C THR A 65 56.02 -11.44 4.11
N ASP A 66 56.73 -12.31 3.40
CA ASP A 66 58.20 -12.42 3.50
C ASP A 66 58.85 -11.28 2.71
N THR A 67 59.39 -10.27 3.42
CA THR A 67 60.21 -9.20 2.84
C THR A 67 61.68 -9.45 3.17
N LYS A 68 62.35 -10.03 2.18
CA LYS A 68 63.78 -10.05 1.86
C LYS A 68 64.65 -9.03 2.62
N SER A 69 65.61 -9.51 3.43
CA SER A 69 66.82 -8.76 3.79
C SER A 69 68.07 -9.62 3.59
N GLU A 70 69.03 -9.11 2.83
CA GLU A 70 70.35 -9.72 2.58
C GLU A 70 71.31 -9.35 3.71
N ILE A 71 72.00 -10.32 4.36
CA ILE A 71 73.40 -10.19 4.80
C ILE A 71 74.13 -11.56 4.75
N MET A 72 75.16 -11.61 3.92
CA MET A 72 76.40 -12.43 3.86
C MET A 72 76.56 -13.75 4.66
N GLY A 73 77.03 -14.79 3.96
CA GLY A 73 78.14 -15.64 4.46
C GLY A 73 77.96 -17.17 4.51
N GLN A 74 78.72 -17.87 3.66
CA GLN A 74 79.21 -19.26 3.76
C GLN A 74 78.39 -20.44 3.21
N ASN A 75 78.92 -20.99 2.10
CA ASN A 75 79.21 -22.41 1.80
C ASN A 75 78.27 -23.50 2.33
N SER A 76 77.55 -24.18 1.42
CA SER A 76 77.72 -25.62 1.14
C SER A 76 76.60 -26.16 0.23
N LYS A 77 77.01 -26.91 -0.78
CA LYS A 77 76.19 -27.71 -1.72
C LYS A 77 75.14 -28.56 -0.99
N LYS A 78 73.92 -28.67 -1.55
CA LYS A 78 73.24 -29.96 -1.85
C LYS A 78 71.81 -29.80 -2.43
N SER A 79 71.60 -30.52 -3.54
CA SER A 79 70.39 -31.30 -3.87
C SER A 79 69.10 -30.58 -4.27
N THR A 80 68.94 -30.36 -5.58
CA THR A 80 67.66 -30.09 -6.24
C THR A 80 66.79 -31.36 -6.30
N GLN A 81 65.79 -31.50 -5.43
CA GLN A 81 64.68 -32.44 -5.66
C GLN A 81 63.49 -31.71 -6.29
N LYS A 82 63.20 -32.03 -7.56
CA LYS A 82 61.95 -31.66 -8.24
C LYS A 82 60.77 -32.33 -7.53
N LYS A 83 60.09 -31.62 -6.63
CA LYS A 83 58.76 -32.01 -6.16
C LYS A 83 57.75 -31.69 -7.27
N ARG A 84 57.20 -32.73 -7.89
CA ARG A 84 56.06 -32.62 -8.81
C ARG A 84 54.88 -32.02 -8.05
N LEU A 85 54.44 -30.84 -8.47
CA LEU A 85 53.29 -30.14 -7.92
C LEU A 85 52.01 -30.89 -8.34
N HIS A 86 51.50 -31.75 -7.46
CA HIS A 86 50.12 -32.22 -7.57
C HIS A 86 49.21 -31.03 -7.26
N GLN A 87 48.50 -30.52 -8.27
CA GLN A 87 47.43 -29.54 -8.04
C GLN A 87 46.29 -30.21 -7.27
N PRO A 88 45.95 -29.79 -6.04
CA PRO A 88 44.75 -30.26 -5.40
C PRO A 88 43.60 -29.33 -5.79
N ARG A 89 42.44 -29.96 -5.95
CA ARG A 89 41.14 -29.46 -6.42
C ARG A 89 40.54 -28.40 -5.47
N PHE A 90 41.23 -27.30 -5.23
CA PHE A 90 40.77 -26.23 -4.32
C PHE A 90 39.87 -25.19 -5.01
N CYS A 91 39.81 -25.19 -6.35
CA CYS A 91 39.08 -24.17 -7.11
C CYS A 91 37.55 -24.38 -7.16
N VAL A 92 37.06 -25.59 -6.89
CA VAL A 92 35.62 -25.92 -7.05
C VAL A 92 34.82 -25.62 -5.77
N ILE A 93 35.46 -25.70 -4.59
CA ILE A 93 34.78 -25.50 -3.30
C ILE A 93 34.57 -24.01 -3.01
N GLY A 94 35.49 -23.14 -3.46
CA GLY A 94 35.35 -21.68 -3.31
C GLY A 94 34.17 -21.09 -4.09
N LEU A 95 33.87 -21.63 -5.27
CA LEU A 95 32.75 -21.16 -6.10
C LEU A 95 31.39 -21.51 -5.49
N ALA A 96 31.27 -22.70 -4.88
CA ALA A 96 30.04 -23.14 -4.23
C ALA A 96 29.74 -22.35 -2.95
N VAL A 97 30.76 -21.94 -2.18
CA VAL A 97 30.59 -21.14 -0.96
C VAL A 97 30.22 -19.69 -1.29
N VAL A 98 30.77 -19.11 -2.37
CA VAL A 98 30.37 -17.78 -2.86
C VAL A 98 28.95 -17.79 -3.43
N LEU A 99 28.54 -18.89 -4.08
CA LEU A 99 27.16 -19.05 -4.56
C LEU A 99 26.15 -19.29 -3.42
N LEU A 100 26.54 -19.99 -2.35
CA LEU A 100 25.70 -20.19 -1.15
C LEU A 100 25.58 -18.93 -0.28
N LEU A 101 26.60 -18.06 -0.29
CA LEU A 101 26.58 -16.76 0.39
C LEU A 101 25.83 -15.68 -0.41
N ALA A 102 25.65 -15.85 -1.72
CA ALA A 102 24.81 -14.97 -2.53
C ALA A 102 23.30 -15.26 -2.37
N THR A 103 22.91 -16.46 -1.92
CA THR A 103 21.49 -16.82 -1.68
C THR A 103 21.01 -16.54 -0.25
N ALA A 104 21.92 -16.20 0.68
CA ALA A 104 21.55 -15.87 2.07
C ALA A 104 21.14 -14.39 2.27
N GLY A 105 21.15 -13.58 1.20
CA GLY A 105 20.82 -12.16 1.23
C GLY A 105 19.34 -11.82 0.98
N LEU A 106 18.47 -12.80 0.74
CA LEU A 106 17.03 -12.59 0.60
C LEU A 106 16.29 -13.13 1.82
N CYS A 107 16.75 -12.78 3.03
CA CYS A 107 15.79 -12.68 4.12
C CYS A 107 14.98 -11.42 3.80
N ARG A 108 13.80 -11.58 3.18
CA ARG A 108 12.80 -10.51 3.11
C ARG A 108 12.74 -9.96 4.54
N ALA A 109 13.14 -8.70 4.72
CA ALA A 109 13.02 -8.05 6.02
C ALA A 109 11.61 -8.36 6.51
N ALA A 110 11.50 -8.92 7.72
CA ALA A 110 10.21 -9.00 8.39
C ALA A 110 9.54 -7.64 8.21
N ASP A 111 8.32 -7.67 7.67
CA ASP A 111 7.50 -6.53 7.27
C ASP A 111 7.68 -5.34 8.22
N ALA A 112 8.67 -4.49 7.93
CA ALA A 112 9.25 -3.61 8.92
C ALA A 112 8.28 -2.47 9.19
N TRP A 113 8.10 -2.13 10.47
CA TRP A 113 7.34 -0.95 10.81
C TRP A 113 8.03 0.28 10.23
N TRP A 114 7.29 1.11 9.50
CA TRP A 114 7.86 2.24 8.77
C TRP A 114 8.14 3.42 9.67
N ASP A 115 7.17 3.75 10.50
CA ASP A 115 7.17 4.98 11.28
C ASP A 115 6.47 4.70 12.60
N THR A 116 7.18 4.97 13.69
CA THR A 116 6.76 4.67 15.05
C THR A 116 5.60 5.52 15.53
N ASP A 117 5.34 6.64 14.86
CA ASP A 117 4.27 7.56 15.24
C ASP A 117 2.91 7.01 14.84
N TRP A 118 2.89 6.10 13.86
CA TRP A 118 1.71 5.33 13.46
C TRP A 118 1.63 4.07 14.32
N GLN A 119 0.61 3.96 15.16
CA GLN A 119 0.53 2.87 16.13
C GLN A 119 -0.01 1.58 15.54
N LYS A 120 -0.77 1.66 14.44
CA LYS A 120 -1.43 0.51 13.82
C LYS A 120 -1.32 0.50 12.31
N ARG A 121 -1.47 -0.70 11.74
CA ARG A 121 -1.69 -0.89 10.32
C ARG A 121 -2.59 -2.07 9.99
N VAL A 122 -3.24 -2.02 8.84
CA VAL A 122 -4.01 -3.12 8.25
C VAL A 122 -3.69 -3.28 6.76
N LYS A 123 -3.89 -4.48 6.20
CA LYS A 123 -3.88 -4.67 4.75
C LYS A 123 -5.25 -4.38 4.17
N ILE A 124 -5.25 -3.68 3.04
CA ILE A 124 -6.37 -3.61 2.12
C ILE A 124 -6.01 -4.48 0.93
N THR A 125 -6.73 -5.59 0.76
CA THR A 125 -6.50 -6.54 -0.34
C THR A 125 -7.48 -6.27 -1.47
N PHE A 126 -6.99 -6.36 -2.70
CA PHE A 126 -7.76 -6.13 -3.92
C PHE A 126 -7.99 -7.45 -4.64
N ASP A 127 -9.25 -7.69 -5.03
CA ASP A 127 -9.62 -8.82 -5.88
C ASP A 127 -9.86 -8.37 -7.32
N ASN A 128 -8.89 -8.67 -8.18
CA ASN A 128 -8.93 -8.45 -9.62
C ASN A 128 -8.85 -9.79 -10.38
N SER A 129 -9.25 -10.89 -9.74
CA SER A 129 -9.12 -12.25 -10.28
C SER A 129 -10.00 -12.52 -11.51
N ASP A 130 -11.09 -11.76 -11.64
CA ASP A 130 -12.03 -11.85 -12.77
C ASP A 130 -11.64 -10.99 -13.98
N GLN A 131 -10.56 -10.19 -13.87
CA GLN A 131 -10.10 -9.32 -14.96
C GLN A 131 -8.76 -9.81 -15.49
N SER A 132 -8.54 -9.71 -16.80
CA SER A 132 -7.26 -10.07 -17.41
C SER A 132 -6.24 -8.92 -17.45
N GLU A 133 -6.70 -7.69 -17.21
CA GLU A 133 -5.90 -6.48 -17.34
C GLU A 133 -5.29 -6.07 -16.01
N ASN A 134 -4.03 -5.60 -16.09
CA ASN A 134 -3.36 -4.96 -14.96
C ASN A 134 -3.85 -3.52 -14.82
N LEU A 135 -4.15 -3.11 -13.59
CA LEU A 135 -4.48 -1.74 -13.24
C LEU A 135 -3.24 -1.08 -12.65
N THR A 136 -2.67 -0.10 -13.36
CA THR A 136 -1.46 0.61 -12.93
C THR A 136 -1.78 2.06 -12.58
N ASN A 137 -1.31 2.55 -11.43
CA ASN A 137 -1.61 3.89 -10.90
C ASN A 137 -3.12 4.20 -10.89
N PHE A 138 -3.91 3.22 -10.46
CA PHE A 138 -5.35 3.23 -10.60
C PHE A 138 -6.02 3.70 -9.30
N PRO A 139 -6.85 4.75 -9.33
CA PRO A 139 -7.63 5.20 -8.18
C PRO A 139 -8.66 4.15 -7.75
N VAL A 140 -8.65 3.78 -6.47
CA VAL A 140 -9.63 2.84 -5.88
C VAL A 140 -10.30 3.49 -4.68
N PRO A 141 -11.63 3.48 -4.59
CA PRO A 141 -12.35 4.00 -3.44
C PRO A 141 -12.23 3.01 -2.27
N VAL A 142 -11.82 3.52 -1.11
CA VAL A 142 -11.63 2.75 0.12
C VAL A 142 -12.54 3.32 1.20
N THR A 143 -13.38 2.47 1.78
CA THR A 143 -14.21 2.83 2.94
C THR A 143 -13.50 2.48 4.25
N LEU A 144 -13.36 3.47 5.13
CA LEU A 144 -12.73 3.36 6.44
C LEU A 144 -13.74 3.66 7.55
N ASN A 145 -13.65 2.93 8.65
CA ASN A 145 -14.48 3.13 9.85
C ASN A 145 -13.81 2.49 11.06
N THR A 146 -14.28 2.78 12.27
CA THR A 146 -13.68 2.21 13.49
C THR A 146 -13.96 0.72 13.68
N THR A 147 -14.92 0.15 12.93
CA THR A 147 -15.17 -1.30 12.91
C THR A 147 -13.99 -2.04 12.27
N ASN A 148 -13.53 -1.56 11.11
CA ASN A 148 -12.42 -2.13 10.36
C ASN A 148 -11.05 -1.64 10.88
N LEU A 149 -10.97 -0.38 11.32
CA LEU A 149 -9.76 0.28 11.84
C LEU A 149 -9.97 0.73 13.28
N THR A 150 -9.79 -0.18 14.24
CA THR A 150 -10.01 0.15 15.66
C THR A 150 -9.04 1.23 16.15
N ASN A 151 -9.56 2.37 16.62
CA ASN A 151 -8.87 3.63 16.97
C ASN A 151 -8.64 4.61 15.82
N LEU A 152 -9.22 4.40 14.65
CA LEU A 152 -9.25 5.46 13.63
C LEU A 152 -9.88 6.73 14.22
N ASP A 153 -9.13 7.83 14.24
CA ASP A 153 -9.59 9.12 14.73
C ASP A 153 -10.20 9.95 13.59
N LEU A 154 -11.50 9.76 13.37
CA LEU A 154 -12.27 10.59 12.44
C LEU A 154 -12.52 12.02 12.96
N SER A 155 -12.18 12.34 14.20
CA SER A 155 -12.30 13.70 14.76
C SER A 155 -11.04 14.55 14.58
N ALA A 156 -9.95 13.94 14.11
CA ALA A 156 -8.73 14.64 13.73
C ALA A 156 -8.95 15.57 12.52
N THR A 157 -7.87 16.24 12.10
CA THR A 157 -7.87 16.92 10.80
C THR A 157 -8.21 15.90 9.70
N VAL A 158 -8.96 16.32 8.68
CA VAL A 158 -9.42 15.43 7.60
C VAL A 158 -8.23 14.68 6.97
N GLY A 159 -8.37 13.36 6.85
CA GLY A 159 -7.31 12.49 6.31
C GLY A 159 -6.07 12.36 7.20
N ALA A 160 -6.09 12.91 8.42
CA ALA A 160 -4.88 13.00 9.22
C ALA A 160 -4.44 11.73 9.90
N ASP A 161 -5.41 10.91 10.28
CA ASP A 161 -5.17 9.68 11.00
C ASP A 161 -4.97 8.48 10.06
N VAL A 162 -4.64 8.70 8.79
CA VAL A 162 -4.40 7.63 7.82
C VAL A 162 -3.22 7.90 6.90
N ARG A 163 -2.43 6.86 6.61
CA ARG A 163 -1.45 6.83 5.51
C ARG A 163 -1.51 5.53 4.75
N PHE A 164 -1.41 5.64 3.43
CA PHE A 164 -1.40 4.50 2.54
C PHE A 164 0.03 4.24 2.08
N ARG A 165 0.48 2.99 2.14
CA ARG A 165 1.81 2.61 1.66
C ARG A 165 1.78 1.39 0.77
N ASP A 166 2.61 1.46 -0.25
CA ASP A 166 2.82 0.40 -1.21
C ASP A 166 3.50 -0.79 -0.54
N ALA A 167 2.91 -1.97 -0.68
CA ALA A 167 3.39 -3.18 -0.02
C ALA A 167 4.72 -3.70 -0.59
N VAL A 168 5.12 -3.27 -1.79
CA VAL A 168 6.30 -3.77 -2.50
C VAL A 168 7.50 -2.85 -2.29
N THR A 169 7.32 -1.57 -2.55
CA THR A 169 8.33 -0.51 -2.52
C THR A 169 8.43 0.16 -1.16
N GLY A 170 7.36 0.12 -0.35
CA GLY A 170 7.26 0.84 0.91
C GLY A 170 7.00 2.34 0.75
N ASN A 171 6.83 2.83 -0.49
CA ASN A 171 6.54 4.22 -0.77
C ASN A 171 5.16 4.62 -0.27
N GLU A 172 5.03 5.87 0.13
CA GLU A 172 3.73 6.47 0.45
C GLU A 172 2.89 6.65 -0.83
N ILE A 173 1.60 6.38 -0.72
CA ILE A 173 0.63 6.42 -1.82
C ILE A 173 -0.25 7.67 -1.66
N LYS A 174 -0.46 8.40 -2.76
CA LYS A 174 -1.32 9.58 -2.81
C LYS A 174 -2.79 9.19 -2.72
N TYR A 175 -3.55 10.02 -2.01
CA TYR A 175 -4.98 9.83 -1.81
C TYR A 175 -5.76 11.14 -1.78
N GLU A 176 -7.05 11.03 -2.04
CA GLU A 176 -8.07 12.08 -1.98
C GLU A 176 -9.11 11.65 -0.95
N VAL A 177 -9.51 12.56 -0.06
CA VAL A 177 -10.57 12.29 0.90
C VAL A 177 -11.88 12.85 0.37
N GLU A 178 -12.72 11.98 -0.17
CA GLU A 178 -14.06 12.36 -0.67
C GLU A 178 -15.03 12.61 0.50
N ALA A 179 -14.97 11.78 1.55
CA ALA A 179 -15.84 11.95 2.71
C ALA A 179 -15.11 11.62 4.01
N TRP A 180 -15.32 12.44 5.04
CA TRP A 180 -14.74 12.22 6.37
C TRP A 180 -15.75 12.61 7.46
N ASN A 181 -16.51 11.63 7.95
CA ASN A 181 -17.66 11.89 8.82
C ASN A 181 -17.56 11.14 10.15
N ALA A 182 -17.11 11.85 11.20
CA ALA A 182 -17.04 11.33 12.56
C ALA A 182 -18.41 10.94 13.13
N GLY A 183 -19.49 11.63 12.75
CA GLY A 183 -20.84 11.36 13.25
C GLY A 183 -21.42 10.06 12.70
N ALA A 184 -21.08 9.71 11.45
CA ALA A 184 -21.49 8.49 10.78
C ALA A 184 -20.49 7.32 10.95
N ASP A 185 -19.37 7.53 11.66
CA ASP A 185 -18.26 6.57 11.77
C ASP A 185 -17.81 6.03 10.41
N THR A 186 -17.63 6.91 9.42
CA THR A 186 -17.21 6.49 8.08
C THR A 186 -16.38 7.56 7.39
N ALA A 187 -15.42 7.11 6.61
CA ALA A 187 -14.69 7.91 5.64
C ALA A 187 -14.57 7.16 4.31
N THR A 188 -14.59 7.90 3.22
CA THR A 188 -14.35 7.40 1.86
C THR A 188 -13.12 8.10 1.31
N VAL A 189 -12.15 7.32 0.85
CA VAL A 189 -10.85 7.81 0.40
C VAL A 189 -10.51 7.15 -0.93
N TRP A 190 -10.22 7.94 -1.96
CA TRP A 190 -9.68 7.44 -3.22
C TRP A 190 -8.17 7.29 -3.10
N VAL A 191 -7.66 6.09 -3.33
CA VAL A 191 -6.25 5.77 -3.17
C VAL A 191 -5.65 5.39 -4.53
N LYS A 192 -4.58 6.04 -4.94
CA LYS A 192 -3.91 5.76 -6.22
C LYS A 192 -3.04 4.50 -6.12
N VAL A 193 -3.67 3.33 -6.24
CA VAL A 193 -2.97 2.04 -6.09
C VAL A 193 -1.96 1.86 -7.23
N PRO A 194 -0.65 1.69 -6.92
CA PRO A 194 0.38 1.65 -7.96
C PRO A 194 0.21 0.49 -8.94
N GLN A 195 -0.22 -0.68 -8.45
CA GLN A 195 -0.41 -1.88 -9.26
C GLN A 195 -1.46 -2.81 -8.63
N ILE A 196 -2.40 -3.29 -9.44
CA ILE A 196 -3.27 -4.43 -9.17
C ILE A 196 -3.21 -5.33 -10.42
N ASP A 197 -2.70 -6.55 -10.26
CA ASP A 197 -2.48 -7.47 -11.37
C ASP A 197 -3.79 -8.11 -11.82
N GLY A 198 -3.94 -8.30 -13.13
CA GLY A 198 -5.02 -9.09 -13.71
C GLY A 198 -4.93 -10.54 -13.25
N GLY A 199 -6.05 -11.14 -12.85
CA GLY A 199 -6.10 -12.51 -12.37
C GLY A 199 -5.57 -12.69 -10.94
N SER A 200 -5.29 -11.59 -10.23
CA SER A 200 -4.81 -11.61 -8.83
C SER A 200 -5.93 -11.31 -7.83
N SER A 201 -5.93 -12.03 -6.72
CA SER A 201 -6.75 -11.72 -5.53
C SER A 201 -5.90 -11.47 -4.28
N THR A 202 -4.60 -11.26 -4.49
CA THR A 202 -3.61 -11.21 -3.42
C THR A 202 -2.84 -9.91 -3.35
N ASP A 203 -3.12 -8.96 -4.25
CA ASP A 203 -2.46 -7.67 -4.24
C ASP A 203 -3.04 -6.82 -3.12
N TYR A 204 -2.20 -6.03 -2.46
CA TYR A 204 -2.61 -5.25 -1.32
C TYR A 204 -1.73 -4.03 -1.12
N ILE A 205 -2.29 -3.07 -0.38
CA ILE A 205 -1.56 -1.95 0.21
C ILE A 205 -1.69 -2.01 1.73
N TRP A 206 -0.87 -1.22 2.41
CA TRP A 206 -0.99 -0.99 3.84
C TRP A 206 -1.72 0.32 4.11
N VAL A 207 -2.64 0.30 5.08
CA VAL A 207 -3.12 1.52 5.75
C VAL A 207 -2.51 1.57 7.13
N TYR A 208 -1.73 2.61 7.39
CA TYR A 208 -1.24 2.99 8.70
C TYR A 208 -2.22 4.00 9.30
N TYR A 209 -2.53 3.86 10.58
CA TYR A 209 -3.51 4.68 11.29
C TYR A 209 -3.25 4.69 12.80
N ASP A 210 -4.06 5.42 13.59
CA ASP A 210 -3.83 5.66 15.03
C ASP A 210 -2.50 6.42 15.21
N TYR A 211 -2.46 7.64 14.70
CA TYR A 211 -1.32 8.54 14.71
C TYR A 211 -1.15 9.17 16.10
N ASP A 212 0.03 8.99 16.72
CA ASP A 212 0.29 9.42 18.10
C ASP A 212 0.70 10.90 18.24
N GLY A 213 0.85 11.60 17.11
CA GLY A 213 1.04 13.04 17.10
C GLY A 213 2.43 13.52 17.51
N THR A 214 3.44 12.66 17.58
CA THR A 214 4.79 13.08 18.00
C THR A 214 5.60 13.78 16.91
N ALA A 215 5.26 13.59 15.62
CA ALA A 215 5.77 14.40 14.50
C ALA A 215 4.76 15.46 14.00
N THR A 216 5.27 16.39 13.19
CA THR A 216 4.45 17.36 12.46
C THR A 216 3.61 16.62 11.40
N TYR A 217 2.29 16.80 11.44
CA TYR A 217 1.39 16.26 10.44
C TYR A 217 1.68 16.84 9.04
N ASP A 218 2.17 16.01 8.11
CA ASP A 218 2.44 16.40 6.72
C ASP A 218 1.27 16.02 5.80
N GLN A 219 0.49 17.00 5.35
CA GLN A 219 -0.62 16.78 4.42
C GLN A 219 -0.21 16.46 3.00
N SER A 220 1.07 16.45 2.65
CA SER A 220 1.51 16.24 1.26
C SER A 220 1.05 14.92 0.65
N ALA A 221 0.67 13.92 1.46
CA ALA A 221 0.11 12.65 1.01
C ALA A 221 -1.38 12.74 0.62
N ALA A 222 -2.14 13.61 1.27
CA ALA A 222 -3.50 14.00 0.89
C ALA A 222 -3.39 15.04 -0.22
N ASP A 223 -3.30 14.55 -1.46
CA ASP A 223 -3.07 15.36 -2.65
C ASP A 223 -4.03 14.87 -3.74
N GLU A 224 -5.17 15.55 -3.79
CA GLU A 224 -6.32 15.20 -4.61
C GLU A 224 -5.93 15.17 -6.09
N GLN A 225 -5.22 16.21 -6.54
CA GLN A 225 -4.76 16.34 -7.92
C GLN A 225 -3.73 15.27 -8.28
N ALA A 226 -2.96 14.75 -7.31
CA ALA A 226 -2.00 13.68 -7.57
C ALA A 226 -2.63 12.28 -7.64
N VAL A 227 -3.88 12.08 -7.20
CA VAL A 227 -4.61 10.80 -7.34
C VAL A 227 -4.94 10.55 -8.80
N TRP A 228 -5.57 11.53 -9.44
CA TRP A 228 -5.99 11.46 -10.83
C TRP A 228 -4.81 11.77 -11.75
N ASN A 229 -4.45 10.82 -12.62
CA ASN A 229 -3.35 11.02 -13.56
C ASN A 229 -3.77 11.93 -14.74
N SER A 230 -2.81 12.31 -15.58
CA SER A 230 -3.05 13.21 -16.73
C SER A 230 -3.91 12.62 -17.84
N SER A 231 -4.33 11.35 -17.74
CA SER A 231 -5.26 10.73 -18.69
C SER A 231 -6.73 11.03 -18.37
N TYR A 232 -7.02 11.61 -17.21
CA TYR A 232 -8.37 12.07 -16.86
C TYR A 232 -8.55 13.53 -17.28
N LEU A 233 -9.60 13.81 -18.04
CA LEU A 233 -9.98 15.17 -18.43
C LEU A 233 -10.70 15.92 -17.31
N GLY A 234 -11.45 15.19 -16.48
CA GLY A 234 -12.06 15.71 -15.26
C GLY A 234 -12.70 14.60 -14.43
N ILE A 235 -12.82 14.84 -13.13
CA ILE A 235 -13.44 13.94 -12.16
C ILE A 235 -14.29 14.79 -11.22
N TRP A 236 -15.59 14.50 -11.16
CA TRP A 236 -16.53 15.20 -10.29
C TRP A 236 -17.22 14.18 -9.38
N HIS A 237 -17.02 14.30 -8.07
CA HIS A 237 -17.66 13.44 -7.06
C HIS A 237 -19.09 13.87 -6.74
N LEU A 238 -19.43 15.13 -7.06
CA LEU A 238 -20.76 15.71 -6.91
C LEU A 238 -21.26 15.74 -5.45
N ASP A 239 -20.35 15.96 -4.51
CA ASP A 239 -20.63 15.98 -3.07
C ASP A 239 -20.94 17.39 -2.53
N GLU A 240 -20.81 18.42 -3.35
CA GLU A 240 -21.09 19.79 -2.97
C GLU A 240 -22.60 20.08 -2.90
N ASP A 241 -23.02 20.80 -1.85
CA ASP A 241 -24.41 21.21 -1.65
C ASP A 241 -24.48 22.72 -1.38
N GLN A 242 -25.27 23.42 -2.20
CA GLN A 242 -25.52 24.84 -2.05
C GLN A 242 -26.99 25.15 -2.34
N SER A 243 -27.56 26.09 -1.60
CA SER A 243 -28.96 26.47 -1.77
C SER A 243 -29.19 27.23 -3.08
N GLY A 244 -30.21 26.81 -3.83
CA GLY A 244 -30.62 27.44 -5.08
C GLY A 244 -29.83 26.92 -6.28
N THR A 245 -30.21 27.36 -7.48
CA THR A 245 -29.55 27.00 -8.74
C THR A 245 -28.75 28.18 -9.32
N GLY A 246 -27.82 27.90 -10.23
CA GLY A 246 -27.02 28.90 -10.93
C GLY A 246 -25.70 29.23 -10.26
N ASN A 247 -25.18 28.34 -9.41
CA ASN A 247 -23.92 28.55 -8.72
C ASN A 247 -22.75 28.16 -9.64
N SER A 248 -21.91 29.12 -9.99
CA SER A 248 -20.75 28.82 -10.84
C SER A 248 -19.65 28.07 -10.09
N ASN A 249 -19.03 27.11 -10.77
CA ASN A 249 -17.98 26.23 -10.29
C ASN A 249 -18.36 25.54 -8.96
N LEU A 250 -19.63 25.15 -8.77
CA LEU A 250 -20.05 24.48 -7.54
C LEU A 250 -19.39 23.11 -7.44
N TYR A 251 -19.53 22.31 -8.49
CA TYR A 251 -19.04 20.93 -8.53
C TYR A 251 -17.57 20.92 -8.94
N LYS A 252 -16.68 20.57 -8.01
CA LYS A 252 -15.24 20.66 -8.24
C LYS A 252 -14.74 19.49 -9.08
N ASP A 253 -13.74 19.83 -9.88
CA ASP A 253 -12.97 18.87 -10.65
C ASP A 253 -11.76 18.50 -9.80
N SER A 254 -11.67 17.23 -9.42
CA SER A 254 -10.59 16.70 -8.59
C SER A 254 -9.27 16.57 -9.34
N THR A 255 -9.26 16.72 -10.67
CA THR A 255 -8.03 16.72 -11.47
C THR A 255 -7.31 18.08 -11.39
N ALA A 256 -6.08 18.12 -11.91
CA ALA A 256 -5.33 19.37 -12.03
C ALA A 256 -5.85 20.31 -13.13
N ASN A 257 -6.81 19.88 -13.96
CA ASN A 257 -7.31 20.66 -15.11
C ASN A 257 -8.27 21.76 -14.65
N GLY A 258 -9.02 21.53 -13.56
CA GLY A 258 -9.87 22.54 -12.96
C GLY A 258 -11.13 22.84 -13.78
N ASN A 259 -11.63 21.85 -14.51
CA ASN A 259 -12.86 21.93 -15.31
C ASN A 259 -14.10 21.86 -14.42
N HIS A 260 -14.29 22.82 -13.52
CA HIS A 260 -15.39 22.81 -12.55
C HIS A 260 -16.76 22.93 -13.24
N GLY A 261 -17.79 22.34 -12.60
CA GLY A 261 -19.16 22.35 -13.09
C GLY A 261 -20.01 23.46 -12.48
N ASP A 262 -20.75 24.15 -13.33
CA ASP A 262 -21.78 25.13 -12.97
C ASP A 262 -23.11 24.42 -12.67
N ASP A 263 -23.71 24.78 -11.54
CA ASP A 263 -24.89 24.14 -10.98
C ASP A 263 -26.20 24.70 -11.56
N GLN A 264 -27.09 23.80 -11.98
CA GLN A 264 -28.50 24.09 -12.27
C GLN A 264 -29.44 23.07 -11.61
N VAL A 265 -29.02 22.45 -10.51
CA VAL A 265 -29.73 21.35 -9.83
C VAL A 265 -30.59 21.89 -8.68
N SER A 266 -31.90 21.78 -8.80
CA SER A 266 -32.87 22.36 -7.85
C SER A 266 -33.25 21.43 -6.69
N ALA A 267 -32.93 20.13 -6.77
CA ALA A 267 -33.29 19.11 -5.79
C ALA A 267 -32.08 18.58 -5.01
N THR A 268 -32.04 18.79 -3.69
CA THR A 268 -30.88 18.43 -2.86
C THR A 268 -30.89 16.97 -2.36
N GLY A 269 -31.34 16.03 -3.18
CA GLY A 269 -31.13 14.61 -2.87
C GLY A 269 -29.64 14.31 -3.00
N GLN A 270 -28.98 13.97 -1.90
CA GLN A 270 -27.51 13.84 -1.83
C GLN A 270 -27.00 12.39 -1.78
N ASP A 271 -27.87 11.41 -2.04
CA ASP A 271 -27.50 10.00 -1.95
C ASP A 271 -26.69 9.54 -3.17
N GLY A 272 -25.39 9.34 -2.99
CA GLY A 272 -24.46 8.83 -4.00
C GLY A 272 -24.25 7.32 -3.95
N LYS A 273 -23.56 6.78 -4.97
CA LYS A 273 -23.10 5.39 -4.97
C LYS A 273 -21.83 5.22 -4.13
N ILE A 274 -20.90 6.15 -4.31
CA ILE A 274 -19.71 6.36 -3.50
C ILE A 274 -19.89 7.78 -2.98
N GLY A 275 -19.72 7.98 -1.67
CA GLY A 275 -19.95 9.29 -1.04
C GLY A 275 -21.36 9.83 -1.27
N ALA A 276 -21.43 11.15 -1.47
CA ALA A 276 -22.65 11.87 -1.81
C ALA A 276 -22.87 11.90 -3.34
N GLY A 277 -23.94 12.55 -3.79
CA GLY A 277 -24.25 12.68 -5.22
C GLY A 277 -25.35 13.71 -5.42
N GLN A 278 -25.91 13.81 -6.63
CA GLN A 278 -26.95 14.81 -6.92
C GLN A 278 -28.19 14.15 -7.50
N GLN A 279 -29.35 14.73 -7.18
CA GLN A 279 -30.63 14.30 -7.71
C GLN A 279 -31.09 15.25 -8.82
N PHE A 280 -31.30 14.69 -10.01
CA PHE A 280 -31.85 15.40 -11.16
C PHE A 280 -33.34 15.08 -11.32
N ASP A 281 -34.18 16.10 -11.42
CA ASP A 281 -35.64 15.97 -11.48
C ASP A 281 -36.18 15.56 -12.86
N GLY A 282 -35.35 15.69 -13.91
CA GLY A 282 -35.68 15.37 -15.30
C GLY A 282 -36.48 16.46 -16.03
N THR A 283 -36.61 17.66 -15.45
CA THR A 283 -37.28 18.82 -16.04
C THR A 283 -36.28 19.83 -16.57
N ASP A 284 -35.47 20.41 -15.69
CA ASP A 284 -34.54 21.50 -15.97
C ASP A 284 -33.22 21.43 -15.18
N ASP A 285 -32.99 20.35 -14.44
CA ASP A 285 -31.72 20.11 -13.74
C ASP A 285 -30.61 19.64 -14.69
N TYR A 286 -29.45 20.31 -14.66
CA TYR A 286 -28.23 19.89 -15.34
C TYR A 286 -26.99 20.48 -14.67
N ILE A 287 -25.81 19.95 -15.02
CA ILE A 287 -24.52 20.54 -14.69
C ILE A 287 -23.90 20.99 -16.01
N THR A 288 -23.45 22.23 -16.06
CA THR A 288 -22.70 22.74 -17.22
C THR A 288 -21.22 22.59 -16.92
N LEU A 289 -20.50 21.87 -17.77
CA LEU A 289 -19.04 21.81 -17.70
C LEU A 289 -18.49 22.82 -18.71
N GLU A 290 -17.91 23.91 -18.22
CA GLU A 290 -17.26 24.93 -19.06
C GLU A 290 -15.75 24.76 -18.92
N GLY A 291 -15.06 24.45 -20.02
CA GLY A 291 -13.62 24.24 -20.03
C GLY A 291 -13.09 23.93 -21.43
N GLU A 292 -11.97 24.56 -21.81
CA GLU A 292 -11.39 24.38 -23.16
C GLU A 292 -11.05 22.90 -23.42
N ASP A 293 -10.62 22.15 -22.40
CA ASP A 293 -10.31 20.72 -22.50
C ASP A 293 -11.56 19.83 -22.69
N ILE A 294 -12.75 20.30 -22.35
CA ILE A 294 -14.00 19.52 -22.51
C ILE A 294 -14.73 19.93 -23.79
N GLU A 295 -14.65 21.21 -24.15
CA GLU A 295 -15.32 21.77 -25.33
C GLU A 295 -14.53 21.53 -26.63
N ASP A 296 -13.20 21.45 -26.58
CA ASP A 296 -12.37 21.18 -27.75
C ASP A 296 -12.36 19.67 -28.04
N HIS A 297 -13.16 19.26 -29.02
CA HIS A 297 -13.38 17.85 -29.38
C HIS A 297 -12.21 17.26 -30.19
N ASP A 298 -10.98 17.72 -30.02
CA ASP A 298 -9.79 17.23 -30.74
C ASP A 298 -9.16 15.98 -30.09
N TYR A 299 -10.03 15.12 -29.55
CA TYR A 299 -9.64 13.84 -28.98
C TYR A 299 -9.88 12.72 -30.00
N ASP A 300 -8.86 11.88 -30.23
CA ASP A 300 -8.98 10.71 -31.10
C ASP A 300 -10.02 9.69 -30.57
N ALA A 301 -10.22 9.64 -29.25
CA ALA A 301 -11.25 8.88 -28.56
C ALA A 301 -11.48 9.42 -27.14
N VAL A 302 -12.72 9.36 -26.64
CA VAL A 302 -13.08 9.74 -25.25
C VAL A 302 -13.93 8.65 -24.62
N THR A 303 -13.68 8.42 -23.32
CA THR A 303 -14.54 7.59 -22.47
C THR A 303 -15.19 8.48 -21.41
N ILE A 304 -16.53 8.43 -21.31
CA ILE A 304 -17.27 9.02 -20.19
C ILE A 304 -17.80 7.88 -19.33
N GLU A 305 -17.56 7.94 -18.02
CA GLU A 305 -18.07 6.98 -17.04
C GLU A 305 -18.79 7.69 -15.88
N ALA A 306 -19.95 7.17 -15.47
CA ALA A 306 -20.71 7.71 -14.35
C ALA A 306 -21.55 6.64 -13.65
N TRP A 307 -21.71 6.78 -12.33
CA TRP A 307 -22.72 6.07 -11.55
C TRP A 307 -24.04 6.85 -11.59
N TYR A 308 -25.14 6.18 -11.92
CA TYR A 308 -26.46 6.79 -11.84
C TYR A 308 -27.50 5.81 -11.31
N LYS A 309 -28.56 6.37 -10.71
CA LYS A 309 -29.73 5.62 -10.27
C LYS A 309 -30.98 6.28 -10.83
N SER A 310 -31.68 5.58 -11.73
CA SER A 310 -32.91 6.09 -12.32
C SER A 310 -34.12 5.77 -11.43
N THR A 311 -35.02 6.74 -11.29
CA THR A 311 -36.34 6.56 -10.66
C THR A 311 -37.43 6.19 -11.68
N ALA A 312 -37.12 6.21 -12.98
CA ALA A 312 -38.08 5.91 -14.03
C ALA A 312 -38.35 4.40 -14.12
N SER A 313 -39.63 4.02 -14.10
CA SER A 313 -40.13 2.63 -14.06
C SER A 313 -39.80 1.76 -15.28
N ALA A 314 -38.95 2.21 -16.21
CA ALA A 314 -38.62 1.53 -17.48
C ALA A 314 -37.17 1.00 -17.55
N ALA A 315 -36.33 1.26 -16.55
CA ALA A 315 -35.10 0.50 -16.34
C ALA A 315 -35.29 -0.37 -15.09
N SER A 316 -34.75 -1.59 -15.08
CA SER A 316 -34.59 -2.31 -13.81
C SER A 316 -33.90 -1.38 -12.80
N GLN A 317 -34.18 -1.53 -11.51
CA GLN A 317 -33.55 -0.78 -10.42
C GLN A 317 -32.06 -1.12 -10.27
N ASP A 318 -31.38 -1.33 -11.38
CA ASP A 318 -30.00 -1.72 -11.43
C ASP A 318 -29.15 -0.47 -11.66
N GLU A 319 -28.07 -0.48 -10.92
CA GLU A 319 -27.03 0.50 -10.84
C GLU A 319 -26.12 0.29 -12.06
N TYR A 320 -26.05 1.27 -12.95
CA TYR A 320 -25.29 1.14 -14.20
C TYR A 320 -24.10 2.09 -14.18
N ILE A 321 -22.93 1.58 -14.56
CA ILE A 321 -21.85 2.42 -15.08
C ILE A 321 -22.23 2.71 -16.53
N TYR A 322 -22.59 3.96 -16.83
CA TYR A 322 -22.80 4.37 -18.22
C TYR A 322 -21.43 4.62 -18.85
N ARG A 323 -21.06 3.84 -19.86
CA ARG A 323 -19.83 4.03 -20.65
C ARG A 323 -20.20 4.39 -22.08
N VAL A 324 -19.72 5.55 -22.54
CA VAL A 324 -19.75 5.93 -23.96
C VAL A 324 -18.32 5.98 -24.45
N ASP A 325 -18.01 5.12 -25.42
CA ASP A 325 -16.78 5.21 -26.20
C ASP A 325 -17.15 5.96 -27.49
N ALA A 326 -16.61 7.16 -27.68
CA ALA A 326 -16.74 7.94 -28.91
C ALA A 326 -15.47 7.82 -29.75
#